data_AF-A0A1C5MRX5-F1
#
_entry.id   AF-A0A1C5MRX5-F1
#
_cell.length_a   1.000
_cell.length_b   1.000
_cell.length_c   1.000
_cell.angle_alpha   90.00
_cell.angle_beta   90.00
_cell.angle_gamma   90.00
#
_symmetry.space_group_name_H-M   'P 1'
#
loop_
_entity.id
_entity.type
_entity.pdbx_description
1 polymer ?
#
loop_
_entity_poly.entity_id
_entity_poly.type
_entity_poly.pdbx_seq_one_letter_code
_entity_poly.pdbx_strand_id
1 'polypeptide(L)'
;MKRLNFNLKLNIKSIIFYERLTGRPFSEFRGSEEDVIPLLYCMLVSNNDFKRTYQETIEYLFTDEKFVEEINQRLQQIFLFESQFFNNQDINKEIHTKNNTPNKEEQPKVYIYQLVPILVMDCNLDINYVLNEMHYSEIDSYIKYRDDKNKNRLEEKRLFTYLTIMPHINAKKLSVNELLPFSWEKEEKEKEGLKVIDTHKDKLHQFMNSGQIEWTQPE
;
A
#
# COMPACT_ATOMS: atom_id res chain seq x y z
N MET A 1 32.40 -29.22 6.50
CA MET A 1 31.35 -28.32 5.98
C MET A 1 31.78 -26.88 6.25
N LYS A 2 32.05 -26.08 5.22
CA LYS A 2 32.26 -24.64 5.39
C LYS A 2 30.91 -24.06 5.80
N ARG A 3 30.75 -23.58 7.03
CA ARG A 3 29.62 -22.72 7.41
C ARG A 3 29.73 -21.46 6.54
N LEU A 4 28.99 -21.43 5.43
CA LEU A 4 28.87 -20.21 4.64
C LEU A 4 27.98 -19.27 5.45
N ASN A 5 28.59 -18.21 5.97
CA ASN A 5 27.90 -17.21 6.76
C ASN A 5 27.14 -16.28 5.80
N PHE A 6 25.98 -16.73 5.33
CA PHE A 6 25.13 -15.95 4.44
C PHE A 6 24.30 -14.93 5.23
N ASN A 7 24.29 -13.69 4.73
CA ASN A 7 23.40 -12.64 5.16
C ASN A 7 22.03 -12.83 4.49
N LEU A 8 21.01 -13.12 5.29
CA LEU A 8 19.63 -13.27 4.84
C LEU A 8 18.84 -12.05 5.32
N LYS A 9 18.76 -11.02 4.48
CA LYS A 9 17.96 -9.83 4.74
C LYS A 9 16.85 -9.68 3.68
N LEU A 10 15.62 -9.51 4.15
CA LEU A 10 14.52 -9.11 3.29
C LEU A 10 14.57 -7.59 3.11
N ASN A 11 15.17 -7.13 2.01
CA ASN A 11 15.15 -5.72 1.61
C ASN A 11 14.36 -5.56 0.30
N ILE A 12 14.08 -4.31 -0.06
CA ILE A 12 13.33 -3.96 -1.27
C ILE A 12 14.00 -4.56 -2.51
N LYS A 13 15.34 -4.56 -2.58
CA LYS A 13 16.08 -5.17 -3.69
C LYS A 13 15.81 -6.67 -3.84
N SER A 14 15.79 -7.44 -2.74
CA SER A 14 15.42 -8.87 -2.73
C SER A 14 14.01 -9.06 -3.28
N ILE A 15 13.07 -8.21 -2.88
CA ILE A 15 11.68 -8.27 -3.33
C ILE A 15 11.57 -7.99 -4.84
N ILE A 16 12.27 -6.96 -5.32
CA ILE A 16 12.30 -6.63 -6.76
C ILE A 16 12.87 -7.79 -7.58
N PHE A 17 13.92 -8.45 -7.09
CA PHE A 17 14.46 -9.62 -7.76
C PHE A 17 13.47 -10.78 -7.78
N TYR A 18 12.74 -11.01 -6.69
CA TYR A 18 11.67 -12.00 -6.64
C TYR A 18 10.55 -11.69 -7.64
N GLU A 19 10.07 -10.45 -7.69
CA GLU A 19 9.02 -10.03 -8.63
C GLU A 19 9.46 -10.21 -10.08
N ARG A 20 10.73 -9.89 -10.39
CA ARG A 20 11.28 -10.09 -11.74
C ARG A 20 11.51 -11.56 -12.10
N LEU A 21 11.88 -12.38 -11.13
CA LEU A 21 12.14 -13.81 -11.33
C LEU A 21 10.83 -14.58 -11.53
N THR A 22 9.80 -14.27 -10.75
CA THR A 22 8.52 -14.99 -10.76
C THR A 22 7.48 -14.37 -11.69
N GLY A 23 7.64 -13.10 -12.06
CA GLY A 23 6.65 -12.35 -12.82
C GLY A 23 5.37 -12.04 -12.04
N ARG A 24 5.39 -12.20 -10.71
CA ARG A 24 4.24 -11.99 -9.81
C ARG A 24 4.55 -10.86 -8.83
N PRO A 25 3.56 -10.02 -8.46
CA PRO A 25 3.76 -8.99 -7.46
C PRO A 25 3.97 -9.61 -6.07
N PHE A 26 4.75 -8.95 -5.21
CA PHE A 26 5.05 -9.47 -3.87
C PHE A 26 3.79 -9.55 -2.97
N SER A 27 2.75 -8.78 -3.27
CA SER A 27 1.46 -8.85 -2.57
C SER A 27 0.72 -10.19 -2.75
N GLU A 28 1.05 -10.96 -3.78
CA GLU A 28 0.48 -12.30 -4.01
C GLU A 28 1.26 -13.42 -3.28
N PHE A 29 2.29 -13.10 -2.50
CA PHE A 29 3.12 -14.06 -1.80
C PHE A 29 2.31 -14.86 -0.76
N ARG A 30 2.31 -16.19 -0.88
CA ARG A 30 1.55 -17.09 0.03
C ARG A 30 2.41 -17.88 1.00
N GLY A 31 3.73 -17.79 0.87
CA GLY A 31 4.65 -18.58 1.69
C GLY A 31 4.63 -20.09 1.38
N SER A 32 4.16 -20.49 0.19
CA SER A 32 4.32 -21.86 -0.29
C SER A 32 5.79 -22.15 -0.63
N GLU A 33 6.18 -23.41 -0.74
CA GLU A 33 7.55 -23.78 -1.15
C GLU A 33 7.97 -23.13 -2.48
N GLU A 34 7.04 -23.06 -3.43
CA GLU A 34 7.23 -22.41 -4.74
C GLU A 34 7.49 -20.90 -4.64
N ASP A 35 7.07 -20.25 -3.55
CA ASP A 35 7.32 -18.82 -3.31
C ASP A 35 8.57 -18.61 -2.44
N VAL A 36 8.76 -19.47 -1.45
CA VAL A 36 9.85 -19.39 -0.46
C VAL A 36 11.21 -19.62 -1.10
N ILE A 37 11.34 -20.62 -1.98
CA ILE A 37 12.62 -20.98 -2.59
C ILE A 37 13.15 -19.87 -3.52
N PRO A 38 12.35 -19.31 -4.47
CA PRO A 38 12.78 -18.16 -5.26
C PRO A 38 13.12 -16.94 -4.42
N LEU A 39 12.34 -16.65 -3.38
CA LEU A 39 12.59 -15.51 -2.51
C LEU A 39 13.92 -15.67 -1.77
N LEU A 40 14.18 -16.86 -1.24
CA LEU A 40 15.43 -17.19 -0.57
C LEU A 40 16.64 -17.02 -1.49
N TYR A 41 16.56 -17.51 -2.73
CA TYR A 41 17.58 -17.26 -3.74
C TYR A 41 17.81 -15.76 -3.96
N CYS A 42 16.74 -14.98 -4.08
CA CYS A 42 16.82 -13.53 -4.27
C CYS A 42 17.49 -12.83 -3.08
N MET A 43 17.22 -13.25 -1.83
CA MET A 43 17.90 -12.73 -0.63
C MET A 43 19.39 -13.06 -0.60
N LEU A 44 19.78 -14.23 -1.10
CA LEU A 44 21.19 -14.62 -1.15
C LEU A 44 21.95 -13.76 -2.15
N VAL A 45 21.41 -13.57 -3.36
CA VAL A 45 22.03 -12.79 -4.44
C VAL A 45 22.06 -11.29 -4.13
N SER A 46 21.03 -10.76 -3.46
CA SER A 46 20.94 -9.32 -3.21
C SER A 46 21.90 -8.81 -2.14
N ASN A 47 22.18 -9.65 -1.12
CA ASN A 47 22.87 -9.27 0.12
C ASN A 47 24.30 -9.84 0.26
N ASN A 48 24.69 -10.76 -0.60
CA ASN A 48 26.00 -11.42 -0.55
C ASN A 48 26.69 -11.28 -1.92
N ASP A 49 28.02 -11.46 -1.97
CA ASP A 49 28.73 -11.60 -3.25
C ASP A 49 28.51 -13.01 -3.82
N PHE A 50 27.24 -13.33 -4.07
CA PHE A 50 26.77 -14.62 -4.53
C PHE A 50 26.27 -14.47 -5.97
N LYS A 51 27.13 -14.81 -6.93
CA LYS A 51 26.86 -14.72 -8.37
C LYS A 51 26.69 -16.11 -8.96
N ARG A 52 25.52 -16.70 -8.72
CA ARG A 52 25.09 -17.95 -9.35
C ARG A 52 23.69 -17.81 -9.88
N THR A 53 23.34 -18.57 -10.91
CA THR A 53 21.99 -18.61 -11.44
C THR A 53 21.04 -19.31 -10.47
N TYR A 54 19.73 -19.12 -10.67
CA TYR A 54 18.72 -19.79 -9.87
C TYR A 54 18.88 -21.31 -9.92
N GLN A 55 19.02 -21.88 -11.12
CA GLN A 55 19.16 -23.31 -11.32
C GLN A 55 20.41 -23.90 -10.66
N GLU A 56 21.57 -23.28 -10.83
CA GLU A 56 22.81 -23.71 -10.15
C GLU A 56 22.69 -23.62 -8.62
N THR A 57 21.88 -22.69 -8.12
CA THR A 57 21.64 -22.55 -6.68
C THR A 57 20.75 -23.68 -6.17
N ILE A 58 19.69 -24.04 -6.90
CA ILE A 58 18.88 -25.23 -6.64
C ILE A 58 19.78 -26.49 -6.61
N GLU A 59 20.62 -26.67 -7.63
CA GLU A 59 21.47 -27.86 -7.77
C GLU A 59 22.63 -27.91 -6.77
N TYR A 60 23.06 -26.79 -6.17
CA TYR A 60 24.22 -26.76 -5.27
C TYR A 60 23.84 -26.56 -3.80
N LEU A 61 22.95 -25.62 -3.50
CA LEU A 61 22.57 -25.29 -2.12
C LEU A 61 21.41 -26.17 -1.64
N PHE A 62 20.53 -26.63 -2.54
CA PHE A 62 19.36 -27.42 -2.15
C PHE A 62 19.55 -28.95 -2.26
N THR A 63 20.77 -29.42 -2.53
CA THR A 63 21.11 -30.86 -2.49
C THR A 63 21.53 -31.33 -1.09
N ASP A 64 22.07 -30.44 -0.25
CA ASP A 64 22.40 -30.75 1.14
C ASP A 64 21.19 -30.47 2.04
N GLU A 65 20.45 -31.53 2.37
CA GLU A 65 19.21 -31.46 3.16
C GLU A 65 19.40 -30.73 4.50
N LYS A 66 20.56 -30.89 5.15
CA LYS A 66 20.86 -30.20 6.42
C LYS A 66 21.01 -28.70 6.25
N PHE A 67 21.58 -28.28 5.13
CA PHE A 67 21.75 -26.85 4.82
C PHE A 67 20.41 -26.20 4.51
N VAL A 68 19.55 -26.88 3.75
CA VAL A 68 18.19 -26.41 3.44
C VAL A 68 17.40 -26.23 4.72
N GLU A 69 17.47 -27.19 5.64
CA GLU A 69 16.75 -27.11 6.90
C GLU A 69 17.25 -25.97 7.79
N GLU A 70 18.57 -25.76 7.88
CA GLU A 70 19.14 -24.61 8.62
C GLU A 70 18.67 -23.27 8.05
N ILE A 71 18.67 -23.12 6.72
CA ILE A 71 18.25 -21.88 6.07
C ILE A 71 16.75 -21.65 6.20
N ASN A 72 15.94 -22.70 6.04
CA ASN A 72 14.49 -22.62 6.24
C ASN A 72 14.15 -22.22 7.68
N GLN A 73 14.85 -22.78 8.67
CA GLN A 73 14.67 -22.39 10.08
C GLN A 73 15.02 -20.91 10.29
N ARG A 74 16.13 -20.42 9.72
CA ARG A 74 16.50 -19.00 9.80
C ARG A 74 15.46 -18.10 9.13
N LEU A 75 14.94 -18.50 7.97
CA LEU A 75 13.91 -17.74 7.26
C LEU A 75 12.59 -17.71 8.03
N GLN A 76 12.18 -18.85 8.61
CA GLN A 76 11.01 -18.91 9.49
C GLN A 76 11.18 -18.00 10.71
N GLN A 77 12.36 -17.97 11.32
CA GLN A 77 12.64 -17.04 12.43
C GLN A 77 12.53 -15.58 12.00
N ILE A 78 13.04 -15.23 10.80
CA ILE A 78 12.88 -13.89 10.23
C ILE A 78 11.40 -13.57 10.06
N PHE A 79 10.61 -14.43 9.41
CA PHE A 79 9.17 -14.17 9.23
C PHE A 79 8.40 -14.11 10.54
N LEU A 80 8.74 -14.95 11.52
CA LEU A 80 8.16 -14.89 12.86
C LEU A 80 8.48 -13.57 13.55
N PHE A 81 9.72 -13.09 13.45
CA PHE A 81 10.12 -11.78 13.95
C PHE A 81 9.34 -10.67 13.25
N GLU A 82 9.30 -10.68 11.91
CA GLU A 82 8.56 -9.69 11.12
C GLU A 82 7.07 -9.68 11.47
N SER A 83 6.46 -10.86 11.66
CA SER A 83 5.03 -11.00 12.01
C SER A 83 4.63 -10.24 13.28
N GLN A 84 5.58 -9.98 14.19
CA GLN A 84 5.33 -9.26 15.44
C GLN A 84 5.05 -7.77 15.22
N PHE A 85 5.52 -7.21 14.11
CA PHE A 85 5.35 -5.79 13.78
C PHE A 85 4.09 -5.53 12.95
N PHE A 86 3.42 -6.59 12.46
CA PHE A 86 2.13 -6.47 11.78
C PHE A 86 0.99 -6.46 12.80
N ASN A 87 0.32 -5.32 12.95
CA ASN A 87 -0.92 -5.25 13.72
C ASN A 87 -2.05 -5.93 12.93
N ASN A 88 -2.66 -6.96 13.51
CA ASN A 88 -3.85 -7.63 12.95
C ASN A 88 -5.05 -6.70 12.71
N GLN A 89 -5.03 -5.47 13.23
CA GLN A 89 -6.05 -4.46 12.98
C GLN A 89 -5.93 -3.79 11.60
N ASP A 90 -4.73 -3.76 11.00
CA ASP A 90 -4.53 -3.18 9.66
C ASP A 90 -4.85 -4.18 8.54
N ILE A 91 -4.85 -5.48 8.83
CA ILE A 91 -5.27 -6.54 7.89
C ILE A 91 -6.78 -6.46 7.58
N ASN A 92 -7.58 -5.94 8.52
CA ASN A 92 -9.04 -5.75 8.35
C ASN A 92 -9.43 -4.37 7.81
N LYS A 93 -8.47 -3.47 7.58
CA LYS A 93 -8.74 -2.29 6.77
C LYS A 93 -8.71 -2.77 5.33
N GLU A 94 -9.88 -3.18 4.82
CA GLU A 94 -10.09 -3.25 3.38
C GLU A 94 -9.43 -2.00 2.78
N ILE A 95 -8.42 -2.21 1.94
CA ILE A 95 -7.95 -1.17 1.02
C ILE A 95 -9.17 -0.90 0.15
N HIS A 96 -10.02 0.03 0.58
CA HIS A 96 -11.20 0.42 -0.15
C HIS A 96 -10.76 1.28 -1.34
N THR A 97 -10.03 0.70 -2.29
CA THR A 97 -10.10 1.11 -3.69
C THR A 97 -11.39 0.54 -4.28
N LYS A 98 -12.53 1.01 -3.74
CA LYS A 98 -13.83 0.81 -4.38
C LYS A 98 -13.97 1.86 -5.48
N ASN A 99 -13.33 1.61 -6.61
CA ASN A 99 -13.79 2.17 -7.87
C ASN A 99 -15.16 1.53 -8.14
N ASN A 100 -16.23 2.18 -7.71
CA ASN A 100 -17.60 1.81 -8.07
C ASN A 100 -17.83 2.14 -9.55
N THR A 101 -17.29 1.28 -10.41
CA THR A 101 -17.70 1.13 -11.81
C THR A 101 -17.98 -0.36 -12.03
N PRO A 102 -19.10 -0.73 -12.69
CA PRO A 102 -19.52 -2.12 -12.84
C PRO A 102 -18.70 -2.89 -13.90
N ASN A 103 -17.40 -2.65 -13.99
CA ASN A 103 -16.46 -3.48 -14.74
C ASN A 103 -15.55 -4.20 -13.74
N LYS A 104 -15.55 -5.53 -13.78
CA LYS A 104 -14.54 -6.38 -13.15
C LYS A 104 -13.20 -6.20 -13.86
N GLU A 105 -12.66 -4.99 -13.85
CA GLU A 105 -11.25 -4.79 -14.16
C GLU A 105 -10.47 -5.26 -12.94
N GLU A 106 -9.64 -6.29 -13.14
CA GLU A 106 -8.71 -6.76 -12.13
C GLU A 106 -8.02 -5.55 -11.49
N GLN A 107 -8.08 -5.45 -10.16
CA GLN A 107 -7.36 -4.41 -9.42
C GLN A 107 -5.92 -4.34 -9.97
N PRO A 108 -5.41 -3.15 -10.31
CA PRO A 108 -4.12 -3.04 -10.96
C PRO A 108 -3.06 -3.70 -10.08
N LYS A 109 -2.35 -4.70 -10.63
CA LYS A 109 -1.27 -5.38 -9.92
C LYS A 109 -0.15 -4.37 -9.67
N VAL A 110 0.03 -3.98 -8.41
CA VAL A 110 1.08 -3.04 -8.00
C VAL A 110 2.35 -3.83 -7.72
N TYR A 111 3.42 -3.50 -8.43
CA TYR A 111 4.74 -4.09 -8.19
C TYR A 111 5.61 -3.14 -7.38
N ILE A 112 6.40 -3.67 -6.45
CA ILE A 112 7.29 -2.87 -5.61
C ILE A 112 8.34 -2.13 -6.44
N TYR A 113 8.84 -2.73 -7.53
CA TYR A 113 9.80 -2.04 -8.39
C TYR A 113 9.23 -0.75 -9.04
N GLN A 114 7.91 -0.64 -9.20
CA GLN A 114 7.25 0.55 -9.73
C GLN A 114 7.12 1.65 -8.67
N LEU A 115 7.18 1.30 -7.38
CA LEU A 115 7.13 2.24 -6.27
C LEU A 115 8.50 2.89 -6.01
N VAL A 116 9.61 2.22 -6.35
CA VAL A 116 10.96 2.77 -6.13
C VAL A 116 11.17 4.16 -6.75
N PRO A 117 10.81 4.41 -8.03
CA PRO A 117 10.92 5.76 -8.60
C PRO A 117 10.12 6.81 -7.84
N ILE A 118 8.93 6.45 -7.34
CA ILE A 118 8.08 7.36 -6.55
C ILE A 118 8.77 7.70 -5.23
N LEU A 119 9.28 6.69 -4.52
CA LEU A 119 10.00 6.86 -3.26
C LEU A 119 11.26 7.71 -3.44
N VAL A 120 12.02 7.50 -4.52
CA VAL A 120 13.26 8.25 -4.77
C VAL A 120 12.97 9.68 -5.25
N MET A 121 12.06 9.85 -6.22
CA MET A 121 11.83 11.15 -6.88
C MET A 121 10.83 12.03 -6.13
N ASP A 122 9.66 11.50 -5.76
CA ASP A 122 8.60 12.30 -5.12
C ASP A 122 8.86 12.50 -3.62
N CYS A 123 9.37 11.46 -2.94
CA CYS A 123 9.69 11.50 -1.51
C CYS A 123 11.14 11.92 -1.24
N ASN A 124 11.97 12.09 -2.27
CA ASN A 124 13.37 12.53 -2.16
C ASN A 124 14.22 11.64 -1.24
N LEU A 125 14.04 10.32 -1.36
CA LEU A 125 14.81 9.34 -0.58
C LEU A 125 16.06 8.90 -1.33
N ASP A 126 17.12 8.58 -0.58
CA ASP A 126 18.34 8.00 -1.16
C ASP A 126 18.05 6.59 -1.70
N ILE A 127 18.52 6.32 -2.93
CA ILE A 127 18.27 5.05 -3.61
C ILE A 127 18.94 3.86 -2.89
N ASN A 128 20.10 4.06 -2.27
CA ASN A 128 20.78 2.98 -1.55
C ASN A 128 20.02 2.62 -0.29
N TYR A 129 19.49 3.63 0.42
CA TYR A 129 18.58 3.41 1.54
C TYR A 129 17.33 2.65 1.09
N VAL A 130 16.61 3.13 0.06
CA VAL A 130 15.39 2.48 -0.45
C VAL A 130 15.64 1.02 -0.82
N LEU A 131 16.73 0.71 -1.52
CA LEU A 131 16.97 -0.65 -2.02
C LEU A 131 17.49 -1.61 -0.95
N ASN A 132 18.38 -1.16 -0.06
CA ASN A 132 19.16 -2.06 0.81
C ASN A 132 18.77 -1.97 2.28
N GLU A 133 18.31 -0.81 2.75
CA GLU A 133 18.11 -0.52 4.17
C GLU A 133 16.64 -0.48 4.57
N MET A 134 15.81 0.21 3.77
CA MET A 134 14.39 0.41 3.99
C MET A 134 13.64 -0.91 4.20
N HIS A 135 12.82 -0.94 5.25
CA HIS A 135 11.90 -2.03 5.50
C HIS A 135 10.63 -1.88 4.66
N TYR A 136 10.07 -2.96 4.13
CA TYR A 136 8.91 -2.88 3.21
C TYR A 136 7.64 -2.37 3.89
N SER A 137 7.50 -2.51 5.21
CA SER A 137 6.37 -1.91 5.95
C SER A 137 6.40 -0.38 5.99
N GLU A 138 7.55 0.24 5.73
CA GLU A 138 7.68 1.71 5.73
C GLU A 138 7.09 2.34 4.46
N ILE A 139 6.95 1.56 3.38
CA ILE A 139 6.47 2.03 2.07
C ILE A 139 5.13 2.76 2.22
N ASP A 140 4.17 2.16 2.92
CA ASP A 140 2.83 2.72 3.10
C ASP A 140 2.85 4.11 3.74
N SER A 141 3.78 4.35 4.66
CA SER A 141 3.91 5.65 5.33
C SER A 141 4.39 6.73 4.36
N TYR A 142 5.36 6.41 3.51
CA TYR A 142 5.85 7.32 2.48
C TYR A 142 4.82 7.60 1.39
N ILE A 143 4.07 6.59 0.96
CA ILE A 143 3.00 6.75 -0.02
C ILE A 143 1.89 7.66 0.55
N LYS A 144 1.45 7.43 1.79
CA LYS A 144 0.47 8.30 2.47
C LYS A 144 0.96 9.74 2.54
N TYR A 145 2.21 9.96 2.99
CA TYR A 145 2.80 11.29 3.05
C TYR A 145 2.81 11.98 1.68
N ARG A 146 3.20 11.26 0.62
CA ARG A 146 3.24 11.77 -0.75
C ARG A 146 1.84 12.16 -1.24
N ASP A 147 0.84 11.35 -0.95
CA ASP A 147 -0.54 11.62 -1.34
C ASP A 147 -1.12 12.83 -0.58
N ASP A 148 -0.87 12.95 0.73
CA ASP A 148 -1.30 14.12 1.52
C ASP A 148 -0.58 15.39 1.06
N LYS A 149 0.72 15.33 0.76
CA LYS A 149 1.47 16.43 0.17
C LYS A 149 0.88 16.87 -1.18
N ASN A 150 0.46 15.91 -2.00
CA ASN A 150 -0.19 16.20 -3.28
C ASN A 150 -1.58 16.82 -3.11
N LYS A 151 -2.39 16.34 -2.16
CA LYS A 151 -3.68 16.94 -1.80
C LYS A 151 -3.50 18.39 -1.37
N ASN A 152 -2.59 18.66 -0.43
CA ASN A 152 -2.28 20.01 0.05
C ASN A 152 -1.86 20.94 -1.10
N ARG A 153 -0.98 20.46 -2.00
CA ARG A 153 -0.55 21.22 -3.19
C ARG A 153 -1.72 21.54 -4.13
N LEU A 154 -2.67 20.63 -4.28
CA LEU A 154 -3.85 20.84 -5.13
C LEU A 154 -4.83 21.82 -4.47
N GLU A 155 -5.06 21.71 -3.17
CA GLU A 155 -5.86 22.65 -2.38
C GLU A 155 -5.30 24.06 -2.42
N GLU A 156 -3.98 24.21 -2.28
CA GLU A 156 -3.28 25.49 -2.41
C GLU A 156 -3.49 26.09 -3.80
N LYS A 157 -3.29 25.30 -4.87
CA LYS A 157 -3.55 25.74 -6.26
C LYS A 157 -5.02 26.16 -6.45
N ARG A 158 -5.97 25.44 -5.85
CA ARG A 158 -7.39 25.79 -5.89
C ARG A 158 -7.65 27.12 -5.19
N LEU A 159 -7.07 27.34 -4.01
CA LEU A 159 -7.19 28.59 -3.27
C LEU A 159 -6.66 29.78 -4.07
N PHE A 160 -5.46 29.67 -4.65
CA PHE A 160 -4.91 30.73 -5.48
C PHE A 160 -5.74 31.00 -6.73
N THR A 161 -6.27 29.94 -7.35
CA THR A 161 -7.19 30.07 -8.49
C THR A 161 -8.43 30.84 -8.08
N TYR A 162 -9.03 30.48 -6.93
CA TYR A 162 -10.19 31.19 -6.37
C TYR A 162 -9.89 32.67 -6.12
N LEU A 163 -8.77 32.99 -5.48
CA LEU A 163 -8.35 34.38 -5.22
C LEU A 163 -8.15 35.18 -6.51
N THR A 164 -7.63 34.54 -7.56
CA THR A 164 -7.40 35.18 -8.86
C THR A 164 -8.71 35.52 -9.56
N ILE A 165 -9.71 34.64 -9.51
CA ILE A 165 -11.01 34.87 -10.16
C ILE A 165 -12.00 35.64 -9.27
N MET A 166 -11.73 35.74 -7.97
CA MET A 166 -12.59 36.38 -6.96
C MET A 166 -13.12 37.75 -7.39
N PRO A 167 -12.31 38.66 -7.99
CA PRO A 167 -12.80 39.97 -8.45
C PRO A 167 -13.87 39.89 -9.55
N HIS A 168 -13.97 38.75 -10.23
CA HIS A 168 -14.84 38.50 -11.37
C HIS A 168 -16.04 37.59 -11.05
N ILE A 169 -16.14 37.10 -9.80
CA ILE A 169 -17.23 36.21 -9.36
C ILE A 169 -17.97 36.78 -8.16
N ASN A 170 -19.22 36.33 -7.96
CA ASN A 170 -19.97 36.67 -6.76
C ASN A 170 -19.56 35.74 -5.60
N ALA A 171 -18.63 36.21 -4.76
CA ALA A 171 -18.12 35.46 -3.61
C ALA A 171 -19.20 35.01 -2.59
N LYS A 172 -20.41 35.61 -2.60
CA LYS A 172 -21.53 35.16 -1.75
C LYS A 172 -22.23 33.91 -2.26
N LYS A 173 -22.03 33.54 -3.53
CA LYS A 173 -22.73 32.43 -4.20
C LYS A 173 -21.86 31.23 -4.50
N LEU A 174 -20.54 31.34 -4.35
CA LEU A 174 -19.60 30.27 -4.72
C LEU A 174 -18.51 30.15 -3.67
N SER A 175 -18.46 29.00 -2.99
CA SER A 175 -17.38 28.67 -2.08
C SER A 175 -16.15 28.08 -2.80
N VAL A 176 -14.99 28.11 -2.14
CA VAL A 176 -13.73 27.57 -2.70
C VAL A 176 -13.85 26.11 -3.10
N ASN A 177 -14.55 25.31 -2.29
CA ASN A 177 -14.72 23.87 -2.50
C ASN A 177 -15.71 23.56 -3.63
N GLU A 178 -16.65 24.46 -3.91
CA GLU A 178 -17.60 24.33 -5.02
C GLU A 178 -17.01 24.73 -6.37
N LEU A 179 -15.98 25.60 -6.37
CA LEU A 179 -15.33 26.06 -7.60
C LEU A 179 -14.68 24.92 -8.38
N LEU A 180 -13.89 24.09 -7.69
CA LEU A 180 -13.16 22.95 -8.24
C LEU A 180 -13.17 21.80 -7.21
N PRO A 181 -14.26 20.99 -7.17
CA PRO A 181 -14.37 19.90 -6.22
C PRO A 181 -13.43 18.75 -6.59
N PHE A 182 -12.63 18.29 -5.64
CA PHE A 182 -11.75 17.14 -5.83
C PHE A 182 -12.52 15.83 -5.72
N SER A 183 -11.97 14.77 -6.32
CA SER A 183 -12.58 13.43 -6.28
C SER A 183 -12.73 12.92 -4.84
N TRP A 184 -11.72 13.13 -3.98
CA TRP A 184 -11.78 12.67 -2.59
C TRP A 184 -12.83 13.40 -1.74
N GLU A 185 -13.08 14.69 -1.99
CA GLU A 185 -14.14 15.44 -1.31
C GLU A 185 -15.54 14.95 -1.71
N LYS A 186 -15.72 14.50 -2.96
CA LYS A 186 -16.98 13.89 -3.41
C LYS A 186 -17.22 12.55 -2.73
N GLU A 187 -16.19 11.72 -2.63
CA GLU A 187 -16.24 10.43 -1.94
C GLU A 187 -16.53 10.59 -0.44
N GLU A 188 -15.94 11.59 0.22
CA GLU A 188 -16.23 11.90 1.62
C GLU A 188 -17.69 12.31 1.83
N LYS A 189 -18.22 13.21 0.98
CA LYS A 189 -19.64 13.58 1.03
C LYS A 189 -20.58 12.41 0.78
N GLU A 190 -20.24 11.50 -0.13
CA GLU A 190 -21.04 10.30 -0.37
C GLU A 190 -21.03 9.36 0.84
N LYS A 191 -19.86 9.15 1.46
CA LYS A 191 -19.73 8.35 2.69
C LYS A 191 -20.49 8.98 3.86
N GLU A 192 -20.44 10.29 4.02
CA GLU A 192 -21.21 11.01 5.03
C GLU A 192 -22.72 10.88 4.77
N GLY A 193 -23.17 11.05 3.53
CA GLY A 193 -24.56 10.86 3.14
C GLY A 193 -25.06 9.45 3.46
N LEU A 194 -24.27 8.42 3.16
CA LEU A 194 -24.59 7.02 3.49
C LEU A 194 -24.67 6.79 5.00
N LYS A 195 -23.75 7.36 5.80
CA LYS A 195 -23.79 7.29 7.27
C LYS A 195 -25.04 7.96 7.83
N VAL A 196 -25.42 9.11 7.31
CA VAL A 196 -26.63 9.85 7.72
C VAL A 196 -27.89 9.04 7.40
N ILE A 197 -27.95 8.42 6.22
CA ILE A 197 -29.05 7.52 5.83
C ILE A 197 -29.14 6.33 6.78
N ASP A 198 -28.02 5.70 7.12
CA ASP A 198 -27.99 4.54 8.03
C ASP A 198 -28.41 4.94 9.46
N THR A 199 -27.90 6.06 9.95
CA THR A 199 -28.21 6.59 11.29
C THR A 199 -29.67 7.02 11.45
N HIS A 200 -30.31 7.49 10.37
CA HIS A 200 -31.70 7.93 10.38
C HIS A 200 -32.68 6.95 9.76
N LYS A 201 -32.24 5.74 9.42
CA LYS A 201 -33.06 4.69 8.82
C LYS A 201 -34.30 4.38 9.67
N ASP A 202 -34.12 4.27 10.99
CA ASP A 202 -35.21 3.97 11.92
C ASP A 202 -36.20 5.14 12.05
N LYS A 203 -35.70 6.38 12.01
CA LYS A 203 -36.55 7.59 12.01
C LYS A 203 -37.34 7.72 10.70
N LEU A 204 -36.74 7.35 9.58
CA LEU A 204 -37.41 7.27 8.28
C LEU A 204 -38.51 6.20 8.29
N HIS A 205 -38.23 5.02 8.86
CA HIS A 205 -39.25 3.97 9.02
C HIS A 205 -40.41 4.40 9.93
N GLN A 206 -40.12 5.12 11.03
CA GLN A 206 -41.16 5.69 11.88
C GLN A 206 -42.02 6.69 11.13
N PHE A 207 -41.42 7.61 10.36
CA PHE A 207 -42.17 8.55 9.51
C PHE A 207 -43.08 7.87 8.50
N MET A 208 -42.56 6.87 7.78
CA MET A 208 -43.32 6.15 6.76
C MET A 208 -44.52 5.40 7.35
N ASN A 209 -44.43 5.00 8.62
CA ASN A 209 -45.49 4.27 9.32
C ASN A 209 -46.47 5.18 10.09
N SER A 210 -46.01 6.31 10.64
CA SER A 210 -46.81 7.17 11.53
C SER A 210 -47.25 8.50 10.89
N GLY A 211 -46.63 8.93 9.79
CA GLY A 211 -46.87 10.22 9.16
C GLY A 211 -46.37 11.44 9.94
N GLN A 212 -45.70 11.25 11.09
CA GLN A 212 -45.18 12.32 11.95
C GLN A 212 -43.68 12.10 12.25
N ILE A 213 -42.88 13.17 12.18
CA ILE A 213 -41.48 13.19 12.63
C ILE A 213 -41.31 14.30 13.66
N GLU A 214 -40.75 13.98 14.82
CA GLU A 214 -40.10 14.97 15.68
C GLU A 214 -38.67 15.20 15.19
N TRP A 215 -38.43 16.35 14.57
CA TRP A 215 -37.10 16.79 14.17
C TRP A 215 -36.47 17.62 15.29
N THR A 216 -35.37 17.12 15.85
CA THR A 216 -34.41 17.94 16.61
C THR A 216 -33.19 18.16 15.72
N GLN A 217 -32.84 19.42 15.46
CA GLN A 217 -31.59 19.73 14.75
C GLN A 217 -30.40 19.25 15.58
N PRO A 218 -29.42 18.56 14.99
CA PRO A 218 -28.15 18.32 15.67
C PRO A 218 -27.40 19.65 15.82
N GLU A 219 -26.76 19.85 16.98
CA GLU A 219 -25.80 20.94 17.24
C GLU A 219 -24.53 20.79 16.39
#